data_AF-A0A7V7VMP3-F1
#
_entry.id   AF-A0A7V7VMP3-F1
#
_cell.length_a   1.000
_cell.length_b   1.000
_cell.length_c   1.000
_cell.angle_alpha   90.00
_cell.angle_beta   90.00
_cell.angle_gamma   90.00
#
_symmetry.space_group_name_H-M   'P 1'
#
loop_
_entity.id
_entity.type
_entity.pdbx_description
1 polymer ?
#
loop_
_entity_poly.entity_id
_entity_poly.type
_entity_poly.pdbx_seq_one_letter_code
_entity_poly.pdbx_strand_id
1 'polypeptide(L)'
;MNNRRPHLSALDQLASALRSRLSTIADHELRDRYPAAHLKKLEEASEAIDKSIAALPKSEIDPQLRHYLDRRSFDKAFEWIESNRAR
;
A
#
# COMPACT_ATOMS: atom_id res chain seq x y z
N MET A 1 -7.97 -26.45 16.39
CA MET A 1 -7.53 -26.00 15.05
C MET A 1 -8.35 -24.79 14.65
N ASN A 2 -7.83 -23.57 14.78
CA ASN A 2 -8.54 -22.35 14.39
C ASN A 2 -7.56 -21.42 13.66
N ASN A 3 -7.35 -21.69 12.37
CA ASN A 3 -6.61 -20.81 11.45
C ASN A 3 -7.50 -19.64 11.04
N ARG A 4 -7.68 -18.65 11.91
CA ARG A 4 -8.19 -17.34 11.46
C ARG A 4 -7.01 -16.64 10.80
N ARG A 5 -7.03 -16.47 9.47
CA ARG A 5 -6.05 -15.69 8.70
C ARG A 5 -6.27 -14.19 8.97
N PRO A 6 -5.53 -13.53 9.88
CA PRO A 6 -5.68 -12.09 10.15
C PRO A 6 -4.88 -11.25 9.15
N HIS A 7 -4.11 -11.90 8.26
CA HIS A 7 -3.10 -11.28 7.40
C HIS A 7 -3.62 -10.83 6.04
N LEU A 8 -4.71 -11.43 5.54
CA LEU A 8 -5.38 -10.93 4.35
C LEU A 8 -5.84 -9.48 4.58
N SER A 9 -6.44 -9.18 5.74
CA SER A 9 -6.89 -7.81 6.03
C SER A 9 -5.77 -6.77 6.06
N ALA A 10 -4.54 -7.13 6.45
CA ALA A 10 -3.41 -6.20 6.48
C ALA A 10 -2.80 -5.99 5.10
N LEU A 11 -2.67 -7.05 4.29
CA LEU A 11 -2.26 -6.94 2.88
C LEU A 11 -3.31 -6.22 2.05
N ASP A 12 -4.60 -6.41 2.36
CA ASP A 12 -5.71 -5.73 1.70
C ASP A 12 -5.71 -4.23 2.00
N GLN A 13 -5.44 -3.85 3.25
CA GLN A 13 -5.25 -2.46 3.66
C GLN A 13 -4.03 -1.85 2.97
N LEU A 14 -2.91 -2.58 2.91
CA LEU A 14 -1.71 -2.14 2.21
C LEU A 14 -1.98 -1.92 0.71
N ALA A 15 -2.63 -2.87 0.04
CA ALA A 15 -2.98 -2.73 -1.38
C ALA A 15 -3.89 -1.51 -1.62
N SER A 16 -4.89 -1.30 -0.75
CA SER A 16 -5.77 -0.14 -0.83
C SER A 16 -5.02 1.18 -0.65
N ALA A 17 -4.10 1.24 0.32
CA ALA A 17 -3.30 2.43 0.59
C ALA A 17 -2.32 2.74 -0.56
N LEU A 18 -1.66 1.70 -1.10
CA LEU A 18 -0.79 1.82 -2.28
C LEU A 18 -1.57 2.32 -3.50
N ARG A 19 -2.74 1.74 -3.78
CA ARG A 19 -3.62 2.18 -4.86
C ARG A 19 -4.06 3.63 -4.68
N SER A 20 -4.44 4.03 -3.46
CA SER A 20 -4.84 5.41 -3.16
C SER A 20 -3.70 6.40 -3.45
N ARG A 21 -2.47 6.07 -3.02
CA ARG A 21 -1.28 6.88 -3.29
C ARG A 21 -1.02 6.99 -4.80
N LEU A 22 -0.99 5.87 -5.52
CA LEU A 22 -0.72 5.84 -6.96
C LEU A 22 -1.77 6.63 -7.75
N SER A 23 -3.05 6.47 -7.38
CA SER A 23 -4.16 7.22 -8.00
C SER A 23 -4.05 8.71 -7.72
N THR A 24 -3.68 9.10 -6.49
CA THR A 24 -3.46 10.52 -6.14
C THR A 24 -2.30 11.12 -6.93
N ILE A 25 -1.19 10.40 -7.09
CA ILE A 25 -0.04 10.87 -7.90
C ILE A 25 -0.44 11.08 -9.37
N ALA A 26 -1.26 10.17 -9.92
CA ALA A 26 -1.77 10.26 -11.29
C ALA A 26 -2.84 11.33 -11.49
N ASP A 27 -3.48 11.82 -10.42
CA ASP A 27 -4.52 12.86 -10.46
C ASP A 27 -3.89 14.25 -10.62
N HIS A 28 -3.51 14.56 -11.87
CA HIS A 28 -2.92 15.85 -12.24
C HIS A 28 -3.92 17.01 -12.09
N GLU A 29 -5.20 16.78 -12.32
CA GLU A 29 -6.22 17.82 -12.18
C GLU A 29 -6.36 18.25 -10.71
N LEU A 30 -6.41 17.30 -9.78
CA LEU A 30 -6.41 17.61 -8.35
C LEU A 30 -5.14 18.33 -7.92
N ARG A 31 -3.97 17.90 -8.42
CA ARG A 31 -2.69 18.54 -8.13
C ARG A 31 -2.68 20.00 -8.57
N ASP A 32 -3.14 20.26 -9.79
CA ASP A 32 -3.02 21.57 -10.41
C ASP A 32 -4.10 22.54 -9.89
N ARG A 33 -5.33 22.06 -9.61
CA ARG A 33 -6.42 22.89 -9.07
C ARG A 33 -6.42 23.02 -7.55
N TYR A 34 -6.03 21.97 -6.83
CA TYR A 34 -6.14 21.87 -5.36
C TYR A 34 -4.87 21.25 -4.74
N PRO A 35 -3.71 21.91 -4.85
CA PRO A 35 -2.43 21.35 -4.41
C PRO A 35 -2.42 20.98 -2.92
N ALA A 36 -3.11 21.74 -2.06
CA ALA A 36 -3.23 21.42 -0.63
C ALA A 36 -4.03 20.12 -0.38
N ALA A 37 -5.10 19.90 -1.15
CA ALA A 37 -5.89 18.67 -1.04
C ALA A 37 -5.14 17.47 -1.62
N HIS A 38 -4.38 17.67 -2.70
CA HIS A 38 -3.49 16.67 -3.28
C HIS A 38 -2.42 16.23 -2.27
N LEU A 39 -1.73 17.18 -1.65
CA LEU A 39 -0.73 16.89 -0.62
C LEU A 39 -1.34 16.15 0.57
N LYS A 40 -2.48 16.61 1.09
CA LYS A 40 -3.17 15.94 2.20
C LYS A 40 -3.51 14.48 1.89
N LYS A 41 -4.00 14.19 0.68
CA LYS A 41 -4.26 12.79 0.26
C LYS A 41 -2.98 11.96 0.18
N LEU A 42 -1.86 12.54 -0.24
CA LEU A 42 -0.57 11.86 -0.25
C LEU A 42 -0.07 11.56 1.16
N GLU A 43 -0.25 12.48 2.10
CA GLU A 43 0.08 12.29 3.52
C GLU A 43 -0.78 11.18 4.13
N GLU A 44 -2.10 11.24 3.98
CA GLU A 44 -3.04 10.22 4.45
C GLU A 44 -2.71 8.83 3.88
N ALA A 45 -2.39 8.75 2.58
CA ALA A 45 -1.99 7.49 1.96
C ALA A 45 -0.63 6.99 2.47
N SER A 46 0.33 7.90 2.74
CA SER A 46 1.63 7.55 3.32
C SER A 46 1.46 6.95 4.72
N GLU A 47 0.68 7.60 5.58
CA GLU A 47 0.40 7.08 6.92
C GLU A 47 -0.31 5.73 6.89
N ALA A 48 -1.28 5.55 5.99
CA ALA A 48 -1.99 4.30 5.84
C ALA A 48 -1.05 3.17 5.38
N ILE A 49 -0.11 3.45 4.47
CA ILE A 49 0.94 2.50 4.06
C ILE A 49 1.79 2.12 5.28
N ASP A 50 2.33 3.10 6.02
CA ASP A 50 3.22 2.84 7.16
C ASP A 50 2.50 2.03 8.26
N LYS A 51 1.25 2.38 8.57
CA LYS A 51 0.40 1.63 9.51
C LYS A 51 0.18 0.18 9.04
N SER A 52 -0.10 0.00 7.75
CA SER A 52 -0.33 -1.33 7.17
C SER A 52 0.93 -2.18 7.19
N ILE A 53 2.09 -1.61 6.83
CA ILE A 53 3.39 -2.30 6.88
C ILE A 53 3.73 -2.68 8.33
N ALA A 54 3.51 -1.79 9.29
CA ALA A 54 3.76 -2.07 10.71
C ALA A 54 2.86 -3.19 11.26
N ALA A 55 1.64 -3.33 10.72
CA ALA A 55 0.70 -4.38 11.08
C ALA A 55 1.02 -5.75 10.43
N LEU A 56 1.91 -5.80 9.43
CA LEU A 56 2.29 -7.06 8.79
C LEU A 56 3.26 -7.87 9.69
N PRO A 57 3.03 -9.19 9.84
CA PRO A 57 3.96 -10.06 10.55
C PRO A 57 5.30 -10.15 9.80
N LYS A 58 6.37 -9.61 10.38
CA LYS A 58 7.70 -9.58 9.74
C LYS A 58 8.25 -10.97 9.37
N SER A 59 7.80 -12.03 10.05
CA SER A 59 8.18 -13.42 9.81
C SER A 59 7.51 -14.05 8.59
N GLU A 60 6.43 -13.45 8.07
CA GLU A 60 5.62 -14.02 6.97
C GLU A 60 5.57 -13.08 5.75
N ILE A 61 6.22 -11.91 5.80
CA ILE A 61 6.37 -11.07 4.61
C ILE A 61 7.32 -11.75 3.63
N ASP A 62 6.84 -11.94 2.40
CA ASP A 62 7.66 -12.40 1.29
C ASP A 62 8.88 -11.48 1.08
N PRO A 63 10.10 -12.02 0.93
CA PRO A 63 11.32 -11.22 0.76
C PRO A 63 11.25 -10.23 -0.41
N GLN A 64 10.55 -10.57 -1.50
CA GLN A 64 10.38 -9.71 -2.66
C GLN A 64 9.46 -8.53 -2.34
N LEU A 65 8.35 -8.78 -1.65
CA LEU A 65 7.46 -7.71 -1.19
C LEU A 65 8.20 -6.78 -0.23
N ARG A 66 8.94 -7.34 0.74
CA ARG A 66 9.77 -6.56 1.67
C ARG A 66 10.74 -5.66 0.94
N HIS A 67 11.43 -6.18 -0.07
CA HIS A 67 12.38 -5.41 -0.86
C HIS A 67 11.73 -4.19 -1.54
N TYR A 68 10.54 -4.37 -2.13
CA TYR A 68 9.81 -3.26 -2.76
C TYR A 68 9.37 -2.21 -1.73
N LEU A 69 8.91 -2.64 -0.55
CA LEU A 69 8.51 -1.73 0.52
C LEU A 69 9.70 -0.93 1.08
N ASP A 70 10.85 -1.58 1.33
CA ASP A 70 12.07 -0.95 1.82
C ASP A 70 12.63 0.08 0.82
N ARG A 71 12.51 -0.20 -0.49
CA ARG A 71 12.90 0.71 -1.58
C ARG A 71 11.84 1.79 -1.87
N ARG A 72 10.69 1.77 -1.19
CA ARG A 72 9.51 2.60 -1.48
C ARG A 72 9.04 2.49 -2.94
N SER A 73 9.25 1.34 -3.58
CA SER A 73 8.76 1.02 -4.92
C SER A 73 7.30 0.57 -4.85
N PHE A 74 6.41 1.53 -4.57
CA PHE A 74 5.00 1.28 -4.25
C PHE A 74 4.19 0.71 -5.41
N ASP A 75 4.54 1.05 -6.65
CA ASP A 75 4.04 0.46 -7.87
C ASP A 75 4.33 -1.04 -7.94
N LYS A 76 5.59 -1.44 -7.69
CA LYS A 76 6.00 -2.85 -7.67
C LYS A 76 5.42 -3.62 -6.49
N ALA A 77 5.34 -2.99 -5.31
CA ALA A 77 4.70 -3.59 -4.16
C ALA A 77 3.20 -3.86 -4.43
N PHE A 78 2.50 -2.91 -5.06
CA PHE A 78 1.10 -3.07 -5.43
C PHE A 78 0.91 -4.19 -6.46
N GLU A 79 1.69 -4.18 -7.54
CA GLU A 79 1.68 -5.22 -8.58
C GLU A 79 1.92 -6.62 -8.00
N TRP A 80 2.87 -6.74 -7.08
CA TRP A 80 3.16 -8.01 -6.39
C TRP A 80 1.95 -8.48 -5.56
N ILE A 81 1.33 -7.59 -4.77
CA ILE A 81 0.18 -7.96 -3.94
C ILE A 81 -1.01 -8.40 -4.81
N GLU A 82 -1.34 -7.66 -5.87
CA GLU A 82 -2.44 -8.00 -6.78
C GLU A 82 -2.18 -9.32 -7.51
N SER A 83 -0.95 -9.56 -7.95
CA SER A 83 -0.55 -10.80 -8.61
C SER A 83 -0.64 -12.03 -7.70
N ASN A 84 -0.40 -11.86 -6.40
CA ASN A 84 -0.51 -12.92 -5.41
C ASN A 84 -1.96 -13.14 -4.93
N ARG A 85 -2.84 -12.16 -5.09
CA ARG A 85 -4.29 -12.29 -4.83
C ARG A 85 -5.02 -13.03 -5.94
N ALA A 86 -4.58 -12.88 -7.20
CA ALA A 86 -5.21 -13.48 -8.37
C ALA A 86 -4.82 -14.96 -8.61
N ARG A 87 -3.98 -15.53 -7.75
CA ARG A 87 -3.50 -16.92 -7.81
C ARG A 87 -4.18 -17.77 -6.75
#